data_AF-A0A0C4F9U5-F1
#
_entry.id   AF-A0A0C4F9U5-F1
#
_cell.length_a   1.000
_cell.length_b   1.000
_cell.length_c   1.000
_cell.angle_alpha   90.00
_cell.angle_beta   90.00
_cell.angle_gamma   90.00
#
_symmetry.space_group_name_H-M   'P 1'
#
loop_
_entity.id
_entity.type
_entity.pdbx_description
1 polymer ?
#
loop_
_entity_poly.entity_id
_entity_poly.type
_entity_poly.pdbx_seq_one_letter_code
_entity_poly.pdbx_strand_id
1 'polypeptide(L)'
;MVDTRSGKDHSANPPPPKEVEEGKAKEDKLEVVVKVPPRVLNKAQEDAIAIFKATKAAYLNAKNYDEMELLKQVISSFRVVQKFLPWKEILANHSDGWNPYTERKHIKVLEDNKKSTKESSECNPKKFYKIPKIDRSKPKASGSKPYERKPKSSANKWKETFKMARVLIKAKDAIEE
;
A
#
# COMPACT_ATOMS: atom_id res chain seq x y z
N MET A 1 -78.03 21.52 17.02
CA MET A 1 -76.83 22.29 16.62
C MET A 1 -75.62 21.53 17.11
N VAL A 2 -74.64 21.39 16.22
CA VAL A 2 -73.42 20.58 16.31
C VAL A 2 -72.52 21.12 17.43
N ASP A 3 -71.83 20.25 18.18
CA ASP A 3 -70.36 20.33 18.33
C ASP A 3 -69.77 19.09 19.03
N THR A 4 -68.64 18.65 18.49
CA THR A 4 -67.88 17.42 18.81
C THR A 4 -66.51 17.81 19.36
N ARG A 5 -65.96 17.01 20.30
CA ARG A 5 -64.51 16.68 20.49
C ARG A 5 -64.34 15.93 21.82
N SER A 6 -63.91 14.67 21.81
CA SER A 6 -62.52 14.20 21.64
C SER A 6 -61.63 14.54 22.83
N GLY A 7 -61.38 13.55 23.69
CA GLY A 7 -60.37 13.57 24.74
C GLY A 7 -59.72 12.19 24.80
N LYS A 8 -58.58 12.06 24.12
CA LYS A 8 -57.76 10.84 23.97
C LYS A 8 -56.57 10.91 24.91
N ASP A 9 -56.17 9.74 25.39
CA ASP A 9 -55.28 9.46 26.52
C ASP A 9 -53.87 10.04 26.41
N HIS A 10 -53.32 10.50 27.54
CA HIS A 10 -51.88 10.70 27.73
C HIS A 10 -51.43 10.06 29.06
N SER A 11 -51.05 8.78 28.99
CA SER A 11 -50.26 8.13 30.03
C SER A 11 -48.78 8.49 29.83
N ALA A 12 -48.11 8.88 30.91
CA ALA A 12 -46.80 9.51 30.93
C ALA A 12 -45.65 8.57 30.51
N ASN A 13 -44.70 9.12 29.74
CA ASN A 13 -43.45 8.50 29.31
C ASN A 13 -42.36 8.70 30.39
N PRO A 14 -41.54 7.70 30.77
CA PRO A 14 -40.41 7.90 31.69
C PRO A 14 -39.21 8.58 31.00
N PRO A 15 -38.26 9.19 31.76
CA PRO A 15 -37.16 9.95 31.17
C PRO A 15 -36.06 9.02 30.62
N PRO A 16 -35.24 9.49 29.67
CA PRO A 16 -34.16 8.71 29.09
C PRO A 16 -32.98 8.53 30.08
N PRO A 17 -32.25 7.40 30.05
CA PRO A 17 -31.04 7.24 30.84
C PRO A 17 -29.88 8.07 30.26
N LYS A 18 -29.11 8.70 31.15
CA LYS A 18 -27.96 9.55 30.86
C LYS A 18 -26.81 8.76 30.22
N GLU A 19 -26.23 9.33 29.17
CA GLU A 19 -24.96 8.92 28.59
C GLU A 19 -23.81 9.23 29.58
N VAL A 20 -22.93 8.26 29.81
CA VAL A 20 -21.70 8.42 30.60
C VAL A 20 -20.52 8.38 29.63
N GLU A 21 -19.86 9.52 29.48
CA GLU A 21 -18.60 9.68 28.74
C GLU A 21 -17.40 9.18 29.56
N GLU A 22 -16.63 8.31 28.91
CA GLU A 22 -15.17 8.16 28.90
C GLU A 22 -14.35 8.16 30.21
N GLY A 23 -13.75 6.99 30.50
CA GLY A 23 -12.63 6.85 31.44
C GLY A 23 -11.63 5.80 30.94
N LYS A 24 -10.49 6.26 30.41
CA LYS A 24 -9.35 5.50 29.89
C LYS A 24 -9.00 4.25 30.72
N ALA A 25 -9.15 3.07 30.14
CA ALA A 25 -8.39 1.88 30.55
C ALA A 25 -7.33 1.60 29.47
N LYS A 26 -6.06 1.60 29.89
CA LYS A 26 -4.93 1.25 29.05
C LYS A 26 -5.18 -0.12 28.42
N GLU A 27 -5.17 -0.18 27.09
CA GLU A 27 -5.03 -1.43 26.35
C GLU A 27 -3.63 -2.00 26.63
N ASP A 28 -3.46 -2.61 27.81
CA ASP A 28 -2.44 -3.63 27.96
C ASP A 28 -2.81 -4.71 26.95
N LYS A 29 -2.04 -4.73 25.85
CA LYS A 29 -2.00 -5.80 24.87
C LYS A 29 -1.58 -7.08 25.59
N LEU A 30 -2.51 -7.68 26.31
CA LEU A 30 -2.44 -9.10 26.61
C LEU A 30 -2.54 -9.78 25.25
N GLU A 31 -1.39 -10.15 24.71
CA GLU A 31 -1.29 -11.23 23.73
C GLU A 31 -1.84 -12.48 24.41
N VAL A 32 -3.17 -12.59 24.42
CA VAL A 32 -3.84 -13.84 24.67
C VAL A 32 -3.43 -14.69 23.48
N VAL A 33 -2.39 -15.50 23.69
CA VAL A 33 -2.06 -16.64 22.84
C VAL A 33 -3.23 -17.60 23.00
N VAL A 34 -4.34 -17.28 22.33
CA VAL A 34 -5.40 -18.23 22.07
C VAL A 34 -4.72 -19.23 21.15
N LYS A 35 -4.27 -20.35 21.74
CA LYS A 35 -3.87 -21.55 21.01
C LYS A 35 -5.13 -22.00 20.29
N VAL A 36 -5.36 -21.44 19.10
CA VAL A 36 -6.51 -21.75 18.27
C VAL A 36 -6.47 -23.27 18.07
N PRO A 37 -7.52 -24.00 18.48
CA PRO A 37 -7.55 -25.44 18.33
C PRO A 37 -7.22 -25.79 16.87
N PRO A 38 -6.36 -26.79 16.60
CA PRO A 38 -6.01 -27.16 15.25
C PRO A 38 -7.30 -27.44 14.48
N ARG A 39 -7.60 -26.56 13.52
CA ARG A 39 -8.78 -26.70 12.69
C ARG A 39 -8.53 -27.91 11.81
N VAL A 40 -9.38 -28.93 11.95
CA VAL A 40 -9.34 -30.10 11.08
C VAL A 40 -9.86 -29.64 9.72
N LEU A 41 -8.94 -29.49 8.76
CA LEU A 41 -9.29 -29.18 7.38
C LEU A 41 -9.77 -30.46 6.70
N ASN A 42 -10.77 -30.34 5.85
CA ASN A 42 -11.17 -31.45 4.99
C ASN A 42 -10.21 -31.60 3.80
N LYS A 43 -10.26 -32.75 3.13
CA LYS A 43 -9.35 -33.06 2.03
C LYS A 43 -9.36 -32.01 0.90
N ALA A 44 -10.55 -31.49 0.55
CA ALA A 44 -10.68 -30.46 -0.48
C ALA A 44 -10.06 -29.11 -0.06
N GLN A 45 -10.13 -28.76 1.23
CA GLN A 45 -9.50 -27.55 1.78
C GLN A 45 -7.97 -27.68 1.79
N GLU A 46 -7.45 -28.85 2.17
CA GLU A 46 -6.02 -29.14 2.10
C GLU A 46 -5.51 -29.06 0.66
N ASP A 47 -6.24 -29.65 -0.28
CA ASP A 47 -5.90 -29.61 -1.71
C ASP A 47 -5.96 -28.17 -2.24
N ALA A 48 -6.91 -27.35 -1.81
CA ALA A 48 -6.96 -25.93 -2.16
C ALA A 48 -5.74 -25.15 -1.64
N ILE A 49 -5.27 -25.44 -0.42
CA ILE A 49 -4.04 -24.85 0.12
C ILE A 49 -2.82 -25.32 -0.68
N ALA A 50 -2.76 -26.60 -1.04
CA ALA A 50 -1.68 -27.15 -1.86
C ALA A 50 -1.63 -26.48 -3.24
N ILE A 51 -2.79 -26.30 -3.90
CA ILE A 51 -2.90 -25.57 -5.16
C ILE A 51 -2.43 -24.12 -4.99
N PHE A 52 -2.84 -23.43 -3.92
CA PHE A 52 -2.37 -22.06 -3.64
C PHE A 52 -0.85 -22.01 -3.48
N LYS A 53 -0.24 -22.90 -2.70
CA LYS A 53 1.21 -22.96 -2.51
C LYS A 53 1.94 -23.26 -3.82
N ALA A 54 1.45 -24.21 -4.60
CA ALA A 54 2.04 -24.57 -5.90
C ALA A 54 1.95 -23.41 -6.89
N THR A 55 0.79 -22.75 -7.00
CA THR A 55 0.61 -21.58 -7.89
C THR A 55 1.47 -20.40 -7.45
N LYS A 56 1.58 -20.13 -6.14
CA LYS A 56 2.52 -19.12 -5.60
C LYS A 56 3.96 -19.44 -5.99
N ALA A 57 4.40 -20.68 -5.81
CA ALA A 57 5.76 -21.10 -6.16
C ALA A 57 6.02 -20.95 -7.67
N ALA A 58 5.07 -21.36 -8.52
CA ALA A 58 5.17 -21.17 -9.96
C ALA A 58 5.30 -19.69 -10.35
N TYR A 59 4.49 -18.83 -9.72
CA TYR A 59 4.59 -17.38 -9.92
C TYR A 59 5.96 -16.82 -9.51
N LEU A 60 6.46 -17.17 -8.32
CA LEU A 60 7.75 -16.68 -7.83
C LEU A 60 8.95 -17.22 -8.63
N ASN A 61 8.80 -18.39 -9.24
CA ASN A 61 9.84 -19.00 -10.09
C ASN A 61 9.80 -18.49 -11.54
N ALA A 62 8.68 -17.93 -11.99
CA ALA A 62 8.55 -17.42 -13.35
C ALA A 62 9.48 -16.21 -13.55
N LYS A 63 10.41 -16.30 -14.51
CA LYS A 63 11.35 -15.23 -14.85
C LYS A 63 10.83 -14.24 -15.90
N ASN A 64 9.65 -14.48 -16.48
CA ASN A 64 9.13 -13.75 -17.64
C ASN A 64 7.65 -13.35 -17.49
N TYR A 65 7.29 -12.28 -18.21
CA TYR A 65 6.05 -11.47 -18.26
C TYR A 65 4.66 -12.15 -18.18
N ASP A 66 4.55 -13.48 -18.23
CA ASP A 66 3.30 -14.21 -17.91
C ASP A 66 2.93 -14.14 -16.41
N GLU A 67 3.78 -13.48 -15.62
CA GLU A 67 3.57 -13.06 -14.23
C GLU A 67 2.15 -12.59 -13.94
N MET A 68 1.52 -11.84 -14.85
CA MET A 68 0.16 -11.32 -14.62
C MET A 68 -0.93 -12.38 -14.72
N GLU A 69 -0.81 -13.38 -15.59
CA GLU A 69 -1.77 -14.48 -15.64
C GLU A 69 -1.60 -15.41 -14.44
N LEU A 70 -0.36 -15.76 -14.12
CA LEU A 70 -0.03 -16.53 -12.92
C LEU A 70 -0.49 -15.82 -11.65
N LEU A 71 -0.28 -14.51 -11.54
CA LEU A 71 -0.75 -13.74 -10.39
C LEU A 71 -2.28 -13.73 -10.29
N LYS A 72 -3.02 -13.64 -11.40
CA LYS A 72 -4.48 -13.78 -11.39
C LYS A 72 -4.91 -15.15 -10.86
N GLN A 73 -4.21 -16.22 -11.27
CA GLN A 73 -4.47 -17.57 -10.76
C GLN A 73 -4.18 -17.67 -9.26
N VAL A 74 -3.05 -17.13 -8.80
CA VAL A 74 -2.68 -17.08 -7.37
C VAL A 74 -3.70 -16.29 -6.53
N ILE A 75 -4.19 -15.16 -7.03
CA ILE A 75 -5.24 -14.40 -6.35
C ILE A 75 -6.54 -15.20 -6.27
N SER A 76 -6.87 -15.94 -7.33
CA SER A 76 -8.08 -16.75 -7.39
C SER A 76 -8.00 -17.92 -6.40
N SER A 77 -6.87 -18.63 -6.35
CA SER A 77 -6.65 -19.70 -5.36
C SER A 77 -6.61 -19.16 -3.93
N PHE A 78 -5.97 -18.00 -3.71
CA PHE A 78 -5.97 -17.32 -2.41
C PHE A 78 -7.40 -17.01 -1.93
N ARG A 79 -8.27 -16.49 -2.81
CA ARG A 79 -9.69 -16.21 -2.48
C ARG A 79 -10.45 -17.46 -2.06
N VAL A 80 -10.14 -18.62 -2.64
CA VAL A 80 -10.75 -19.89 -2.22
C VAL A 80 -10.33 -20.23 -0.79
N VAL A 81 -9.03 -20.12 -0.48
CA VAL A 81 -8.49 -20.38 0.87
C VAL A 81 -9.07 -19.42 1.91
N GLN A 82 -9.25 -18.15 1.55
CA GLN A 82 -9.87 -17.13 2.42
C GLN A 82 -11.30 -17.45 2.85
N LYS A 83 -12.04 -18.30 2.13
CA LYS A 83 -13.42 -18.67 2.52
C LYS A 83 -13.45 -19.48 3.81
N PHE A 84 -12.36 -20.19 4.12
CA PHE A 84 -12.33 -21.13 5.25
C PHE A 84 -11.16 -20.91 6.21
N LEU A 85 -10.17 -20.09 5.87
CA LEU A 85 -9.09 -19.68 6.77
C LEU A 85 -9.06 -18.17 7.01
N PRO A 86 -8.82 -17.71 8.25
CA PRO A 86 -8.59 -16.30 8.54
C PRO A 86 -7.38 -15.75 7.80
N TRP A 87 -7.49 -14.50 7.33
CA TRP A 87 -6.42 -13.82 6.59
C TRP A 87 -5.05 -13.89 7.29
N LYS A 88 -5.01 -13.65 8.61
CA LYS A 88 -3.77 -13.67 9.40
C LYS A 88 -3.09 -15.05 9.39
N GLU A 89 -3.88 -16.12 9.45
CA GLU A 89 -3.36 -17.50 9.43
C GLU A 89 -2.79 -17.86 8.06
N ILE A 90 -3.46 -17.47 6.97
CA ILE A 90 -2.97 -17.73 5.62
C ILE A 90 -1.62 -17.02 5.40
N LEU A 91 -1.52 -15.76 5.84
CA LEU A 91 -0.28 -15.01 5.69
C LEU A 91 0.87 -15.62 6.49
N ALA A 92 0.65 -15.97 7.76
CA ALA A 92 1.69 -16.48 8.62
C ALA A 92 2.13 -17.91 8.25
N ASN A 93 1.17 -18.80 7.94
CA ASN A 93 1.42 -20.24 7.85
C ASN A 93 1.53 -20.76 6.41
N HIS A 94 1.00 -20.03 5.43
CA HIS A 94 0.86 -20.54 4.06
C HIS A 94 1.44 -19.63 2.99
N SER A 95 1.66 -18.34 3.29
CA SER A 95 2.25 -17.41 2.34
C SER A 95 3.53 -16.74 2.83
N ASP A 96 4.07 -17.07 4.00
CA ASP A 96 5.35 -16.53 4.50
C ASP A 96 5.35 -14.98 4.58
N GLY A 97 4.20 -14.40 4.94
CA GLY A 97 3.97 -12.96 4.94
C GLY A 97 3.76 -12.34 3.55
N TRP A 98 3.83 -13.13 2.48
CA TRP A 98 3.62 -12.65 1.12
C TRP A 98 2.14 -12.41 0.83
N ASN A 99 1.81 -11.22 0.31
CA ASN A 99 0.44 -10.82 0.02
C ASN A 99 0.22 -10.67 -1.51
N PRO A 100 -0.62 -11.52 -2.13
CA PRO A 100 -0.84 -11.48 -3.58
C PRO A 100 -1.49 -10.17 -4.06
N TYR A 101 -2.20 -9.46 -3.18
CA TYR A 101 -2.83 -8.18 -3.53
C TYR A 101 -1.85 -7.01 -3.52
N THR A 102 -0.80 -7.05 -2.68
CA THR A 102 0.27 -6.05 -2.75
C THR A 102 1.10 -6.26 -3.99
N GLU A 103 1.42 -7.51 -4.33
CA GLU A 103 2.12 -7.85 -5.57
C GLU A 103 1.40 -7.29 -6.80
N ARG A 104 0.07 -7.48 -6.88
CA ARG A 104 -0.75 -6.90 -7.96
C ARG A 104 -0.63 -5.39 -8.06
N LYS A 105 -0.56 -4.67 -6.93
CA LYS A 105 -0.36 -3.22 -6.93
C LYS A 105 1.02 -2.86 -7.47
N HIS A 106 2.05 -3.57 -7.06
CA HIS A 106 3.42 -3.34 -7.51
C HIS A 106 3.56 -3.59 -9.02
N ILE A 107 3.05 -4.70 -9.54
CA ILE A 107 3.11 -4.98 -10.98
C ILE A 107 2.33 -3.94 -11.78
N LYS A 108 1.13 -3.55 -11.33
CA LYS A 108 0.34 -2.51 -12.01
C LYS A 108 1.11 -1.19 -12.11
N VAL A 109 1.77 -0.76 -11.02
CA VAL A 109 2.61 0.44 -11.03
C VAL A 109 3.79 0.30 -12.01
N LEU A 110 4.41 -0.87 -12.10
CA LEU A 110 5.48 -1.13 -13.06
C LEU A 110 4.99 -1.08 -14.51
N GLU A 111 3.82 -1.65 -14.82
CA GLU A 111 3.19 -1.57 -16.14
C GLU A 111 2.88 -0.12 -16.54
N ASP A 112 2.31 0.67 -15.62
CA ASP A 112 1.94 2.07 -15.87
C ASP A 112 3.18 2.93 -16.14
N ASN A 113 4.28 2.71 -15.41
CA ASN A 113 5.57 3.37 -15.66
C ASN A 113 6.20 2.97 -17.00
N LYS A 114 6.05 1.71 -17.43
CA LYS A 114 6.49 1.26 -18.75
C LYS A 114 5.70 1.93 -19.87
N LYS A 115 4.39 2.12 -19.69
CA LYS A 115 3.50 2.77 -20.67
C LYS A 115 3.81 4.26 -20.81
N SER A 116 3.97 5.00 -19.72
CA SER A 116 4.29 6.43 -19.76
C SER A 116 5.65 6.74 -20.40
N THR A 117 6.58 5.79 -20.38
CA THR A 117 7.89 5.93 -21.06
C THR A 117 7.77 5.77 -22.59
N LYS A 118 6.74 5.08 -23.11
CA LYS A 118 6.55 4.85 -24.55
C LYS A 118 5.81 5.97 -25.29
N GLU A 119 5.31 6.99 -24.59
CA GLU A 119 4.61 8.14 -25.21
C GLU A 119 5.24 9.51 -24.89
N SER A 120 6.36 9.56 -24.15
CA SER A 120 7.13 10.80 -24.01
C SER A 120 8.22 10.93 -25.08
N SER A 121 7.98 10.43 -26.30
CA SER A 121 8.81 10.76 -27.47
C SER A 121 8.35 12.05 -28.12
N GLU A 122 8.27 13.10 -27.30
CA GLU A 122 8.45 14.48 -27.73
C GLU A 122 8.68 15.29 -26.45
N CYS A 123 9.93 15.26 -25.97
CA CYS A 123 10.40 16.40 -25.20
C CYS A 123 10.30 17.58 -26.18
N ASN A 124 9.17 18.29 -26.16
CA ASN A 124 8.98 19.51 -26.91
C ASN A 124 9.82 20.58 -26.20
N PRO A 125 10.98 21.03 -26.70
CA PRO A 125 11.62 22.25 -26.19
C PRO A 125 10.83 23.52 -26.59
N LYS A 126 9.54 23.40 -26.96
CA LYS A 126 8.67 24.51 -27.35
C LYS A 126 7.88 25.07 -26.17
N LYS A 127 8.61 25.50 -25.15
CA LYS A 127 8.23 26.72 -24.42
C LYS A 127 9.49 27.53 -24.21
N PHE A 128 9.78 28.42 -25.17
CA PHE A 128 10.57 29.61 -24.87
C PHE A 128 9.72 30.49 -23.95
N TYR A 129 9.67 30.17 -22.65
CA TYR A 129 9.37 31.21 -21.70
C TYR A 129 10.50 32.24 -21.86
N LYS A 130 10.15 33.43 -22.35
CA LYS A 130 11.07 34.57 -22.40
C LYS A 130 11.51 34.83 -20.97
N ILE A 131 12.67 34.33 -20.59
CA ILE A 131 13.36 34.71 -19.36
C ILE A 131 13.57 36.22 -19.49
N PRO A 132 12.94 37.06 -18.64
CA PRO A 132 13.18 38.49 -18.70
C PRO A 132 14.68 38.71 -18.50
N LYS A 133 15.35 39.34 -19.47
CA LYS A 133 16.73 39.75 -19.30
C LYS A 133 16.77 40.66 -18.07
N ILE A 134 17.42 40.20 -17.01
CA ILE A 134 17.72 41.04 -15.85
C ILE A 134 18.62 42.15 -16.37
N ASP A 135 18.05 43.35 -16.44
CA ASP A 135 18.77 44.56 -16.82
C ASP A 135 19.76 44.88 -15.69
N ARG A 136 21.06 44.64 -15.93
CA ARG A 136 22.13 44.85 -14.96
C ARG A 136 22.38 46.34 -14.65
N SER A 137 21.64 47.23 -15.30
CA SER A 137 21.72 48.68 -15.12
C SER A 137 20.98 49.21 -13.89
N LYS A 138 20.11 48.41 -13.25
CA LYS A 138 19.42 48.84 -12.02
C LYS A 138 20.16 48.34 -10.78
N PRO A 139 20.66 49.23 -9.90
CA PRO A 139 21.23 48.81 -8.62
C PRO A 139 20.14 48.12 -7.77
N LYS A 140 20.48 46.97 -7.19
CA LYS A 140 19.61 46.23 -6.26
C LYS A 140 19.21 47.16 -5.11
N ALA A 141 17.92 47.34 -4.90
CA ALA A 141 17.40 47.90 -3.66
C ALA A 141 17.95 47.05 -2.50
N SER A 142 18.74 47.69 -1.65
CA SER A 142 19.31 47.16 -0.42
C SER A 142 18.17 46.88 0.56
N GLY A 143 17.83 45.61 0.76
CA GLY A 143 16.74 45.27 1.67
C GLY A 143 16.48 43.78 1.79
N SER A 144 17.45 43.02 2.30
CA SER A 144 17.20 41.87 3.20
C SER A 144 18.52 41.21 3.57
N LYS A 145 18.72 41.00 4.87
CA LYS A 145 19.86 40.25 5.41
C LYS A 145 19.84 38.82 4.82
N PRO A 146 20.99 38.22 4.49
CA PRO A 146 21.02 36.83 4.07
C PRO A 146 20.63 35.98 5.27
N TYR A 147 19.48 35.31 5.20
CA TYR A 147 19.22 34.20 6.11
C TYR A 147 20.32 33.16 5.90
N GLU A 148 21.05 32.82 6.97
CA GLU A 148 22.02 31.73 6.96
C GLU A 148 21.32 30.44 6.54
N ARG A 149 21.50 30.04 5.28
CA ARG A 149 21.10 28.72 4.82
C ARG A 149 21.97 27.70 5.54
N LYS A 150 21.40 27.01 6.52
CA LYS A 150 22.01 25.80 7.08
C LYS A 150 22.35 24.84 5.93
N PRO A 151 23.54 24.23 5.91
CA PRO A 151 23.87 23.22 4.91
C PRO A 151 22.87 22.07 5.02
N LYS A 152 22.24 21.70 3.91
CA LYS A 152 21.33 20.55 3.85
C LYS A 152 22.15 19.27 4.06
N SER A 153 22.29 18.83 5.31
CA SER A 153 23.02 17.62 5.74
C SER A 153 22.31 16.30 5.35
N SER A 154 21.61 16.27 4.22
CA SER A 154 20.99 15.07 3.66
C SER A 154 21.21 14.95 2.16
N ALA A 155 21.99 15.85 1.57
CA ALA A 155 22.36 15.78 0.17
C ALA A 155 23.17 14.49 -0.05
N ASN A 156 22.47 13.47 -0.53
CA ASN A 156 22.93 12.53 -1.54
C ASN A 156 23.18 11.07 -1.14
N LYS A 157 22.76 10.62 0.06
CA LYS A 157 22.85 9.19 0.46
C LYS A 157 22.31 8.24 -0.61
N TRP A 158 21.25 8.64 -1.32
CA TRP A 158 20.66 7.87 -2.41
C TRP A 158 21.55 7.74 -3.65
N LYS A 159 22.31 8.77 -4.05
CA LYS A 159 23.23 8.59 -5.20
C LYS A 159 24.43 7.73 -4.82
N GLU A 160 24.85 7.72 -3.55
CA GLU A 160 25.88 6.80 -3.06
C GLU A 160 25.42 5.35 -3.19
N THR A 161 24.21 5.01 -2.71
CA THR A 161 23.67 3.65 -2.82
C THR A 161 23.49 3.22 -4.28
N PHE A 162 23.04 4.12 -5.17
CA PHE A 162 22.95 3.81 -6.60
C PHE A 162 24.32 3.59 -7.26
N LYS A 163 25.36 4.33 -6.86
CA LYS A 163 26.73 4.10 -7.36
C LYS A 163 27.24 2.74 -6.90
N MET A 164 27.04 2.37 -5.63
CA MET A 164 27.45 1.07 -5.10
C MET A 164 26.72 -0.09 -5.78
N ALA A 165 25.42 0.03 -6.02
CA ALA A 165 24.66 -1.00 -6.74
C ALA A 165 25.20 -1.25 -8.15
N ARG A 166 25.55 -0.18 -8.90
CA ARG A 166 26.16 -0.32 -10.23
C ARG A 166 27.54 -0.99 -10.19
N VAL A 167 28.35 -0.70 -9.17
CA VAL A 167 29.66 -1.35 -9.00
C VAL A 167 29.48 -2.84 -8.73
N LEU A 168 28.54 -3.23 -7.88
CA LEU A 168 28.27 -4.64 -7.57
C LEU A 168 27.73 -5.42 -8.77
N ILE A 169 26.88 -4.81 -9.60
CA ILE A 169 26.41 -5.45 -10.85
C ILE A 169 27.60 -5.69 -11.79
N LYS A 170 28.42 -4.66 -12.04
CA LYS A 170 29.61 -4.80 -12.89
C LYS A 170 30.62 -5.84 -12.37
N ALA A 171 30.79 -5.93 -11.04
CA ALA A 171 31.68 -6.91 -10.44
C ALA A 171 31.14 -8.34 -10.58
N LYS A 172 29.81 -8.54 -10.55
CA LYS A 172 29.20 -9.84 -10.81
C LYS A 172 29.34 -10.26 -12.26
N ASP A 173 29.05 -9.36 -13.20
CA ASP A 173 29.14 -9.65 -14.63
C ASP A 173 30.58 -10.02 -15.04
N ALA A 174 31.60 -9.45 -14.39
CA ALA A 174 33.01 -9.74 -14.64
C ALA A 174 33.52 -11.05 -14.00
N ILE A 175 32.75 -11.71 -13.15
CA ILE A 175 33.09 -13.02 -12.55
C ILE A 175 32.40 -14.16 -13.33
N GLU A 176 31.34 -13.86 -14.09
CA GLU A 176 30.62 -14.82 -14.92
C GLU A 176 31.18 -14.94 -16.36
N GLU A 177 32.25 -14.20 -16.70
CA GLU A 177 33.05 -14.35 -17.94
C GLU A 177 34.32 -15.18 -17.71
#